data_AF-A0A7M1QZ77-F1
#
_entry.id   AF-A0A7M1QZ77-F1
#
_cell.length_a   1.000
_cell.length_b   1.000
_cell.length_c   1.000
_cell.angle_alpha   90.00
_cell.angle_beta   90.00
_cell.angle_gamma   90.00
#
_symmetry.space_group_name_H-M   'P 1'
#
loop_
_entity.id
_entity.type
_entity.pdbx_description
1 polymer ?
#
loop_
_entity_poly.entity_id
_entity_poly.type
_entity_poly.pdbx_seq_one_letter_code
_entity_poly.pdbx_strand_id
1 'polypeptide(L)'
;MANVLSPEELDQKVADLSYEDARSRLVEIVTRLEQGNIPLDEALTMWELGEALARRCESWLDGARERLRAAQTHVANVSASQASSGTTASTGATAPDGKASIGISVPDGSEAES
;
A
#
# COMPACT_ATOMS: atom_id res chain seq x y z
N MET A 1 -12.56 -41.81 -4.44
CA MET A 1 -11.95 -41.00 -5.50
C MET A 1 -12.03 -39.56 -5.05
N ALA A 2 -10.90 -38.87 -4.95
CA ALA A 2 -10.89 -37.47 -4.57
C ALA A 2 -11.67 -36.65 -5.59
N ASN A 3 -12.59 -35.84 -5.11
CA ASN A 3 -13.27 -34.87 -5.94
C ASN A 3 -12.29 -33.70 -6.17
N VAL A 4 -11.38 -33.87 -7.13
CA VAL A 4 -10.48 -32.81 -7.60
C VAL A 4 -11.34 -31.76 -8.31
N LEU A 5 -11.56 -30.65 -7.63
CA LEU A 5 -12.21 -29.47 -8.21
C LEU A 5 -11.25 -28.87 -9.23
N SER A 6 -11.77 -28.38 -10.34
CA SER A 6 -10.94 -27.63 -11.27
C SER A 6 -10.42 -26.33 -10.62
N PRO A 7 -9.25 -25.82 -11.02
CA PRO A 7 -8.72 -24.57 -10.49
C PRO A 7 -9.69 -23.38 -10.62
N GLU A 8 -10.47 -23.32 -11.69
CA GLU A 8 -11.47 -22.27 -11.93
C GLU A 8 -12.63 -22.34 -10.92
N GLU A 9 -13.08 -23.54 -10.55
CA GLU A 9 -14.11 -23.71 -9.52
C GLU A 9 -13.60 -23.32 -8.13
N LEU A 10 -12.31 -23.56 -7.84
CA LEU A 10 -11.69 -23.11 -6.59
C LEU A 10 -11.57 -21.58 -6.54
N ASP A 11 -11.19 -20.96 -7.65
CA ASP A 11 -11.13 -19.50 -7.77
C ASP A 11 -12.52 -18.87 -7.55
N GLN A 12 -13.56 -19.45 -8.15
CA GLN A 12 -14.93 -19.00 -7.95
C GLN A 12 -15.41 -19.14 -6.49
N LYS A 13 -14.98 -20.20 -5.80
CA LYS A 13 -15.31 -20.43 -4.38
C LYS A 13 -14.69 -19.40 -3.43
N VAL A 14 -13.55 -18.83 -3.80
CA VAL A 14 -12.84 -17.82 -2.98
C VAL A 14 -13.07 -16.39 -3.49
N ALA A 15 -13.75 -16.23 -4.62
CA ALA A 15 -13.95 -14.94 -5.29
C ALA A 15 -14.66 -13.90 -4.42
N ASP A 16 -15.53 -14.32 -3.51
CA ASP A 16 -16.28 -13.40 -2.64
C ASP A 16 -15.57 -13.09 -1.32
N LEU A 17 -14.40 -13.69 -1.06
CA LEU A 17 -13.67 -13.44 0.18
C LEU A 17 -13.06 -12.05 0.22
N SER A 18 -13.10 -11.44 1.41
CA SER A 18 -12.30 -10.26 1.73
C SER A 18 -10.81 -10.63 1.78
N TYR A 19 -9.93 -9.63 1.69
CA TYR A 19 -8.49 -9.86 1.79
C TYR A 19 -8.10 -10.53 3.13
N GLU A 20 -8.64 -10.05 4.25
CA GLU A 20 -8.32 -10.58 5.57
C GLU A 20 -8.83 -12.01 5.76
N ASP A 21 -10.02 -12.32 5.25
CA ASP A 21 -10.58 -13.68 5.31
C ASP A 21 -9.76 -14.64 4.43
N ALA A 22 -9.43 -14.23 3.21
CA ALA A 22 -8.62 -15.03 2.30
C ALA A 22 -7.22 -15.30 2.89
N ARG A 23 -6.59 -14.27 3.46
CA ARG A 23 -5.29 -14.36 4.13
C ARG A 23 -5.34 -15.27 5.35
N SER A 24 -6.35 -15.12 6.21
CA SER A 24 -6.47 -15.93 7.43
C SER A 24 -6.63 -17.40 7.09
N ARG A 25 -7.49 -17.72 6.11
CA ARG A 25 -7.69 -19.09 5.65
C ARG A 25 -6.46 -19.68 4.97
N LEU A 26 -5.69 -18.86 4.25
CA LEU A 26 -4.41 -19.28 3.66
C LEU A 26 -3.41 -19.67 4.75
N VAL A 27 -3.29 -18.87 5.81
CA VAL A 27 -2.41 -19.17 6.95
C VAL A 27 -2.82 -20.48 7.63
N GLU A 28 -4.11 -20.73 7.81
CA GLU A 28 -4.61 -22.00 8.37
C GLU A 28 -4.20 -23.21 7.51
N ILE A 29 -4.35 -23.10 6.19
CA ILE A 29 -3.95 -24.15 5.24
C ILE A 29 -2.45 -24.40 5.32
N VAL A 30 -1.62 -23.36 5.25
CA VAL A 30 -0.16 -23.48 5.34
C VAL A 30 0.24 -24.15 6.65
N THR A 31 -0.32 -23.68 7.77
CA THR A 31 -0.06 -24.26 9.10
C THR A 31 -0.41 -25.75 9.14
N ARG A 32 -1.51 -26.16 8.49
CA ARG A 32 -1.92 -27.56 8.43
C ARG A 32 -1.01 -28.41 7.55
N LEU A 33 -0.58 -27.88 6.41
CA LEU A 33 0.39 -28.54 5.52
C LEU A 33 1.74 -28.76 6.22
N GLU A 34 2.22 -27.77 6.96
CA GLU A 34 3.50 -27.82 7.69
C GLU A 34 3.52 -28.85 8.83
N GLN A 35 2.36 -29.20 9.40
CA GLN A 35 2.27 -30.26 10.41
C GLN A 35 2.60 -31.65 9.85
N GLY A 36 2.52 -31.86 8.52
CA GLY A 36 2.94 -33.08 7.84
C GLY A 36 2.16 -34.37 8.17
N ASN A 37 1.11 -34.28 8.99
CA ASN A 37 0.32 -35.44 9.44
C ASN A 37 -1.03 -35.57 8.70
N ILE A 38 -1.00 -35.39 7.38
CA ILE A 38 -2.16 -35.46 6.48
C ILE A 38 -1.85 -36.36 5.29
N PRO A 39 -2.83 -37.14 4.79
CA PRO A 39 -2.63 -38.00 3.62
C PRO A 39 -2.35 -37.15 2.37
N LEU A 40 -1.56 -37.70 1.44
CA LEU A 40 -1.11 -36.97 0.24
C LEU A 40 -2.26 -36.35 -0.56
N ASP A 41 -3.35 -37.09 -0.75
CA ASP A 41 -4.51 -36.65 -1.51
C ASP A 41 -5.19 -35.40 -0.90
N GLU A 42 -5.28 -35.39 0.43
CA GLU A 42 -5.79 -34.24 1.19
C GLU A 42 -4.80 -33.06 1.16
N ALA A 43 -3.50 -33.35 1.26
CA ALA A 43 -2.46 -32.33 1.16
C ALA A 43 -2.46 -31.63 -0.21
N LEU A 44 -2.68 -32.38 -1.30
CA LEU A 44 -2.81 -31.81 -2.65
C LEU A 44 -4.04 -30.91 -2.77
N THR A 45 -5.19 -31.37 -2.28
CA THR A 45 -6.42 -30.58 -2.28
C THR A 45 -6.28 -29.28 -1.47
N MET A 46 -5.62 -29.36 -0.30
CA MET A 46 -5.31 -28.19 0.52
C MET A 46 -4.36 -27.23 -0.19
N TRP A 47 -3.34 -27.75 -0.88
CA TRP A 47 -2.41 -26.93 -1.66
C TRP A 47 -3.14 -26.18 -2.79
N GLU A 48 -3.99 -26.84 -3.57
CA GLU A 48 -4.75 -26.21 -4.65
C GLU A 48 -5.68 -25.09 -4.14
N LEU A 49 -6.32 -25.32 -2.99
CA LEU A 49 -7.11 -24.28 -2.33
C LEU A 49 -6.23 -23.12 -1.81
N GLY A 50 -5.05 -23.42 -1.28
CA GLY A 50 -4.07 -22.42 -0.88
C GLY A 50 -3.64 -21.53 -2.05
N GLU A 51 -3.39 -22.13 -3.22
CA GLU A 51 -3.07 -21.40 -4.46
C GLU A 51 -4.22 -20.47 -4.89
N ALA A 52 -5.47 -20.93 -4.82
CA ALA A 52 -6.64 -20.09 -5.12
C ALA A 52 -6.75 -18.90 -4.17
N LEU A 53 -6.55 -19.12 -2.86
CA LEU A 53 -6.55 -18.04 -1.86
C LEU A 53 -5.40 -17.04 -2.09
N ALA A 54 -4.22 -17.52 -2.46
CA ALA A 54 -3.07 -16.67 -2.79
C ALA A 54 -3.37 -15.76 -4.00
N ARG A 55 -3.93 -16.32 -5.08
CA ARG A 55 -4.39 -15.53 -6.24
C ARG A 55 -5.43 -14.48 -5.86
N ARG A 56 -6.38 -14.83 -4.98
CA ARG A 56 -7.37 -13.87 -4.46
C ARG A 56 -6.73 -12.71 -3.69
N CYS A 57 -5.76 -13.00 -2.83
CA CYS A 57 -4.99 -11.99 -2.12
C CYS A 57 -4.23 -11.06 -3.07
N GLU A 58 -3.58 -11.63 -4.09
CA GLU A 58 -2.86 -10.86 -5.11
C GLU A 58 -3.79 -9.91 -5.87
N SER A 59 -4.96 -10.38 -6.31
CA SER A 59 -5.96 -9.55 -6.98
C SER A 59 -6.40 -8.34 -6.14
N TRP A 60 -6.57 -8.52 -4.83
CA TRP A 60 -6.86 -7.42 -3.91
C TRP A 60 -5.72 -6.40 -3.83
N LEU A 61 -4.47 -6.87 -3.73
CA LEU A 61 -3.29 -6.03 -3.65
C LEU A 61 -3.06 -5.25 -4.94
N ASP A 62 -3.28 -5.87 -6.10
CA ASP A 62 -3.16 -5.21 -7.40
C ASP A 62 -4.22 -4.10 -7.57
N GLY A 63 -5.47 -4.38 -7.17
CA GLY A 63 -6.51 -3.35 -7.14
C GLY A 63 -6.17 -2.18 -6.19
N ALA A 64 -5.47 -2.43 -5.09
CA ALA A 64 -4.98 -1.37 -4.20
C ALA A 64 -3.82 -0.57 -4.85
N ARG A 65 -2.87 -1.24 -5.49
CA ARG A 65 -1.74 -0.61 -6.18
C ARG A 65 -2.20 0.30 -7.31
N GLU A 66 -3.18 -0.13 -8.10
CA GLU A 66 -3.70 0.68 -9.21
C GLU A 66 -4.41 1.95 -8.70
N ARG A 67 -5.21 1.84 -7.63
CA ARG A 67 -5.83 3.01 -7.00
C ARG A 67 -4.79 4.00 -6.48
N LEU A 68 -3.71 3.50 -5.89
CA LEU A 68 -2.61 4.34 -5.42
C LEU A 68 -1.92 5.05 -6.59
N ARG A 69 -1.62 4.33 -7.67
CA ARG A 69 -1.01 4.89 -8.89
C ARG A 69 -1.88 5.99 -9.51
N ALA A 70 -3.19 5.77 -9.59
CA ALA A 70 -4.15 6.75 -10.07
C ALA A 70 -4.18 8.01 -9.19
N ALA A 71 -4.21 7.85 -7.86
CA ALA A 71 -4.16 8.96 -6.92
C ALA A 71 -2.87 9.78 -7.04
N GLN A 72 -1.71 9.13 -7.18
CA GLN A 72 -0.42 9.81 -7.38
C GLN A 72 -0.40 10.62 -8.68
N THR A 73 -0.93 10.06 -9.77
CA THR A 73 -1.05 10.76 -11.06
C THR A 73 -1.97 11.97 -10.96
N HIS A 74 -3.08 11.85 -10.22
CA HIS A 74 -3.98 12.97 -9.94
C HIS A 74 -3.27 14.06 -9.13
N VAL A 75 -2.55 13.73 -8.06
CA VAL A 75 -1.80 14.73 -7.29
C VAL A 75 -0.79 15.46 -8.17
N ALA A 76 -0.05 14.75 -9.02
CA ALA A 76 0.91 15.36 -9.94
C ALA A 76 0.26 16.32 -10.94
N ASN A 77 -0.93 15.99 -11.46
CA ASN A 77 -1.65 16.84 -12.42
C ASN A 77 -2.24 18.11 -11.75
N VAL A 78 -2.69 17.99 -10.49
CA VAL A 78 -3.18 19.13 -9.70
C VAL A 78 -2.02 20.09 -9.43
N SER A 79 -0.85 19.58 -9.03
CA SER A 79 0.33 20.42 -8.81
C SER A 79 0.80 21.13 -10.08
N ALA A 80 0.80 20.46 -11.23
CA ALA A 80 1.19 21.07 -12.51
C ALA A 80 0.19 22.16 -12.98
N SER A 81 -1.11 21.94 -12.77
CA SER A 81 -2.14 22.95 -13.09
C SER A 81 -2.09 24.16 -12.14
N GLN A 82 -1.75 23.97 -10.87
CA GLN A 82 -1.53 25.06 -9.91
C GLN A 82 -0.31 25.92 -10.27
N ALA A 83 0.79 25.30 -10.70
CA ALA A 83 1.98 26.03 -11.15
C ALA A 83 1.71 26.93 -12.37
N SER A 84 0.81 26.50 -13.26
CA SER A 84 0.41 27.24 -14.45
C SER A 84 -0.55 28.40 -14.16
N SER A 85 -1.24 28.35 -13.02
CA SER A 85 -2.22 29.36 -12.57
C SER A 85 -1.56 30.55 -11.85
N GLY A 86 -0.28 30.45 -11.47
CA GLY A 86 0.42 31.43 -10.63
C GLY A 86 1.12 32.58 -11.36
N THR A 87 0.97 32.75 -12.68
CA THR A 87 1.76 33.76 -13.45
C THR A 87 1.02 35.08 -13.73
N THR A 88 -0.17 35.32 -13.20
CA THR A 88 -0.81 36.64 -13.38
C THR A 88 -0.28 37.68 -12.38
N ALA A 89 0.65 38.49 -12.88
CA ALA A 89 0.99 39.86 -12.50
C ALA A 89 1.78 40.11 -11.19
N SER A 90 3.11 40.16 -11.33
CA SER A 90 3.92 41.16 -10.62
C SER A 90 4.41 42.18 -11.65
N THR A 91 3.61 43.21 -11.89
CA THR A 91 4.04 44.44 -12.57
C THR A 91 4.33 45.47 -11.48
N GLY A 92 5.63 45.77 -11.33
CA GLY A 92 6.26 46.90 -10.63
C GLY A 92 5.48 47.70 -9.57
N ALA A 93 6.00 47.68 -8.34
CA ALA A 93 5.89 48.81 -7.41
C ALA A 93 7.14 48.91 -6.52
N THR A 94 8.02 49.83 -6.92
CA THR A 94 8.94 50.72 -6.20
C THR A 94 9.30 50.43 -4.73
N ALA A 95 10.62 50.43 -4.46
CA ALA A 95 11.27 50.44 -3.16
C ALA A 95 10.75 51.52 -2.19
N PRO A 96 10.84 51.26 -0.87
CA PRO A 96 11.65 52.18 -0.07
C PRO A 96 12.57 51.48 0.95
N ASP A 97 13.74 52.08 1.13
CA ASP A 97 14.71 51.86 2.19
C ASP A 97 14.10 51.63 3.57
N GLY A 98 14.44 50.49 4.18
CA GLY A 98 14.20 50.20 5.58
C GLY A 98 15.31 49.33 6.15
N LYS A 99 16.28 49.94 6.84
CA LYS A 99 17.31 49.25 7.61
C LYS A 99 16.66 48.29 8.63
N ALA A 100 16.67 46.99 8.34
CA ALA A 100 16.34 45.97 9.32
C ALA A 100 17.60 45.58 10.10
N SER A 101 17.66 45.98 11.37
CA SER A 101 18.66 45.53 12.33
C SER A 101 18.41 44.05 12.65
N ILE A 102 19.29 43.16 12.19
CA ILE A 102 19.23 41.73 12.52
C ILE A 102 19.80 41.57 13.93
N GLY A 103 18.92 41.47 14.92
CA GLY A 103 19.28 41.06 16.27
C GLY A 103 19.48 39.56 16.33
N ILE A 104 20.71 39.09 16.11
CA ILE A 104 21.11 37.74 16.48
C ILE A 104 21.36 37.74 17.99
N SER A 105 20.44 37.12 18.72
CA SER A 105 20.63 36.77 20.12
C SER A 105 21.01 35.29 20.16
N VAL A 106 22.28 35.00 20.42
CA VAL A 106 22.77 33.66 20.75
C VAL A 106 22.76 33.55 22.27
N PRO A 107 21.93 32.71 22.90
CA PRO A 107 22.16 32.33 24.28
C PRO A 107 23.30 31.31 24.34
N ASP A 108 24.46 31.80 24.77
CA ASP A 108 25.55 31.00 25.33
C ASP A 108 25.09 30.44 26.68
N GLY A 109 25.13 29.12 26.83
CA GLY A 109 24.56 28.43 27.98
C GLY A 109 25.09 27.01 28.12
N SER A 110 26.42 26.90 28.15
CA SER A 110 27.18 25.72 28.54
C SER A 110 27.08 25.49 30.05
N GLU A 111 26.20 24.62 30.51
CA GLU A 111 26.22 23.99 31.85
C GLU A 111 25.52 22.64 31.72
N ALA A 112 25.92 21.52 32.31
CA ALA A 112 27.11 21.08 33.02
C ALA A 112 26.97 19.54 33.11
N GLU A 113 28.11 18.87 33.05
CA GLU A 113 28.29 17.43 33.15
C GLU A 113 28.23 16.97 34.62
N SER A 114 27.42 15.95 34.94
CA SER A 114 27.67 14.87 35.93
C SER A 114 26.42 13.99 36.13
#